data_AF-A0A0F6I9I7-F1
#
_entry.id   AF-A0A0F6I9I7-F1
#
_cell.length_a   1.000
_cell.length_b   1.000
_cell.length_c   1.000
_cell.angle_alpha   90.00
_cell.angle_beta   90.00
_cell.angle_gamma   90.00
#
_symmetry.space_group_name_H-M   'P 1'
#
loop_
_entity.id
_entity.type
_entity.pdbx_description
1 polymer ?
#
loop_
_entity_poly.entity_id
_entity_poly.type
_entity_poly.pdbx_seq_one_letter_code
_entity_poly.pdbx_strand_id
1 'polypeptide(L)'
;MNHQLTFKDDKSDKFWNIEVSGNSFTVTYGKTGTSGTSQTKTFETEEICIKEAQKLLSEKLKKGYIEQGTQTDIKKPAPSDFLKEWKKLVNSKNLTEHFSYLADSPSADQTLRLFIDKIDKQEMEIDEENFELNLYFKDYDLILKCGPPISQLPTEYLNWPVSFQEKLAKHEYIKIDEYDLYLGDHGGFLPNYLTNAGKNWPAHASDVYSPLTESNNWWIYSPEEKNSLGEKQLYFFDHSLGVPETSGDINIGALFLNRLKNIFEEEDINRQNEPLITRIVTDVIAETYQQLDHFLTSSKYTEAKSFAITKITELKNDFRTRHEADKINGVSLEKNFSERFVADLLALAANTKDVECFQMAFGLLEGDLKNPRIHFNAACYHALTNNKESLLKSVRLARALGQPSSSFRMERDFKEFRRDPDFEKAISS
;
A
#
# COMPACT_ATOMS: atom_id res chain seq x y z
N MET A 1 -20.21 -11.39 -9.52
CA MET A 1 -18.84 -11.59 -8.98
C MET A 1 -18.33 -12.95 -9.46
N ASN A 2 -17.20 -12.99 -10.16
CA ASN A 2 -16.55 -14.23 -10.61
C ASN A 2 -15.04 -14.06 -10.52
N HIS A 3 -14.35 -14.91 -9.74
CA HIS A 3 -12.90 -14.85 -9.58
C HIS A 3 -12.31 -16.23 -9.81
N GLN A 4 -11.20 -16.28 -10.56
CA GLN A 4 -10.38 -17.46 -10.71
C GLN A 4 -9.02 -17.17 -10.11
N LEU A 5 -8.47 -18.08 -9.33
CA LEU A 5 -7.18 -17.91 -8.69
C LEU A 5 -6.32 -19.14 -8.86
N THR A 6 -5.02 -18.92 -8.99
CA THR A 6 -4.02 -19.99 -9.01
C THR A 6 -3.00 -19.79 -7.91
N PHE A 7 -2.48 -20.90 -7.42
CA PHE A 7 -1.39 -20.92 -6.45
C PHE A 7 -0.32 -21.90 -6.93
N LYS A 8 0.92 -21.43 -7.05
CA LYS A 8 2.04 -22.23 -7.51
C LYS A 8 3.26 -22.06 -6.60
N ASP A 9 3.79 -23.17 -6.12
CA ASP A 9 5.06 -23.28 -5.40
C ASP A 9 5.83 -24.53 -5.90
N ASP A 10 7.01 -24.81 -5.32
CA ASP A 10 7.85 -25.96 -5.72
C ASP A 10 7.16 -27.34 -5.60
N LYS A 11 6.06 -27.43 -4.83
CA LYS A 11 5.36 -28.68 -4.50
C LYS A 11 3.87 -28.68 -4.87
N SER A 12 3.32 -27.54 -5.27
CA SER A 12 1.88 -27.29 -5.42
C SER A 12 1.61 -26.51 -6.70
N ASP A 13 0.60 -26.96 -7.45
CA ASP A 13 0.03 -26.23 -8.58
C ASP A 13 -1.49 -26.41 -8.51
N LYS A 14 -2.18 -25.38 -8.02
CA LYS A 14 -3.59 -25.45 -7.60
C LYS A 14 -4.39 -24.30 -8.20
N PHE A 15 -5.68 -24.54 -8.42
CA PHE A 15 -6.65 -23.52 -8.78
C PHE A 15 -7.80 -23.46 -7.76
N TRP A 16 -8.42 -22.29 -7.67
CA TRP A 16 -9.60 -22.02 -6.86
C TRP A 16 -10.43 -20.95 -7.56
N ASN A 17 -11.72 -21.20 -7.76
CA ASN A 17 -12.65 -20.33 -8.45
C ASN A 17 -13.86 -20.07 -7.56
N ILE A 18 -14.46 -18.89 -7.67
CA ILE A 18 -15.74 -18.59 -7.04
C ILE A 18 -16.64 -17.82 -8.01
N GLU A 19 -17.87 -18.30 -8.17
CA GLU A 19 -18.89 -17.71 -9.02
C GLU A 19 -20.11 -17.38 -8.18
N VAL A 20 -20.50 -16.10 -8.13
CA VAL A 20 -21.69 -15.64 -7.41
C VAL A 20 -22.82 -15.38 -8.41
N SER A 21 -23.98 -15.98 -8.15
CA SER A 21 -25.22 -15.79 -8.91
C SER A 21 -26.39 -15.57 -7.94
N GLY A 22 -26.89 -14.33 -7.89
CA GLY A 22 -27.91 -13.91 -6.94
C GLY A 22 -27.50 -14.16 -5.49
N ASN A 23 -28.35 -14.85 -4.72
CA ASN A 23 -28.09 -15.19 -3.32
C ASN A 23 -27.28 -16.48 -3.11
N SER A 24 -26.59 -16.97 -4.14
CA SER A 24 -25.78 -18.18 -4.05
C SER A 24 -24.40 -17.98 -4.68
N PHE A 25 -23.40 -18.69 -4.14
CA PHE A 25 -22.11 -18.82 -4.80
C PHE A 25 -21.72 -20.28 -4.97
N THR A 26 -20.92 -20.55 -5.99
CA THR A 26 -20.28 -21.84 -6.24
C THR A 26 -18.77 -21.66 -6.22
N VAL A 27 -18.09 -22.42 -5.36
CA VAL A 27 -16.63 -22.48 -5.27
C VAL A 27 -16.14 -23.76 -5.94
N THR A 28 -15.17 -23.67 -6.85
CA THR A 28 -14.55 -24.83 -7.50
C THR A 28 -13.05 -24.82 -7.26
N TYR A 29 -12.45 -25.92 -6.79
CA TYR A 29 -11.01 -25.96 -6.47
C TYR A 29 -10.35 -27.30 -6.81
N GLY A 30 -9.06 -27.29 -7.11
CA GLY A 30 -8.34 -28.52 -7.47
C GLY A 30 -6.88 -28.30 -7.84
N LYS A 31 -6.25 -29.36 -8.35
CA LYS A 31 -4.92 -29.27 -8.99
C LYS A 31 -5.10 -28.69 -10.39
N THR A 32 -4.22 -27.78 -10.82
CA THR A 32 -4.26 -27.18 -12.16
C THR A 32 -4.27 -28.27 -13.24
N GLY A 33 -5.16 -28.14 -14.23
CA GLY A 33 -5.36 -29.14 -15.29
C GLY A 33 -6.32 -30.29 -14.95
N THR A 34 -7.02 -30.24 -13.80
CA THR A 34 -8.08 -31.18 -13.43
C THR A 34 -9.44 -30.48 -13.38
N SER A 35 -10.55 -31.23 -13.41
CA SER A 35 -11.90 -30.66 -13.25
C SER A 35 -12.19 -30.11 -11.86
N GLY A 36 -11.35 -30.43 -10.85
CA GLY A 36 -11.52 -29.98 -9.47
C GLY A 36 -12.76 -30.54 -8.77
N THR A 37 -13.13 -29.90 -7.66
CA THR A 37 -14.31 -30.19 -6.85
C THR A 37 -15.10 -28.91 -6.63
N SER A 38 -16.42 -28.95 -6.84
CA SER A 38 -17.31 -27.80 -6.70
C SER A 38 -18.20 -27.93 -5.45
N GLN A 39 -18.44 -26.79 -4.79
CA GLN A 39 -19.34 -26.66 -3.65
C GLN A 39 -20.19 -25.39 -3.81
N THR A 40 -21.51 -25.53 -3.72
CA THR A 40 -22.46 -24.40 -3.81
C THR A 40 -23.03 -24.09 -2.43
N LYS A 41 -23.14 -22.80 -2.10
CA LYS A 41 -23.75 -22.31 -0.86
C LYS A 41 -24.74 -21.20 -1.18
N THR A 42 -25.94 -21.29 -0.60
CA THR A 42 -27.02 -20.32 -0.78
C THR A 42 -27.27 -19.59 0.55
N PHE A 43 -27.63 -18.32 0.45
CA PHE A 43 -27.83 -17.41 1.58
C PHE A 43 -29.21 -16.77 1.52
N GLU A 44 -29.60 -16.13 2.62
CA GLU A 44 -30.91 -15.48 2.75
C GLU A 44 -31.03 -14.26 1.84
N THR A 45 -29.96 -13.48 1.68
CA THR A 45 -29.89 -12.34 0.76
C THR A 45 -28.64 -12.38 -0.12
N GLU A 46 -28.69 -11.68 -1.25
CA GLU A 46 -27.54 -11.48 -2.13
C GLU A 46 -26.38 -10.76 -1.41
N GLU A 47 -26.67 -9.85 -0.47
CA GLU A 47 -25.63 -9.13 0.28
C GLU A 47 -24.81 -10.05 1.18
N ILE A 48 -25.48 -10.97 1.90
CA ILE A 48 -24.79 -11.95 2.76
C ILE A 48 -23.92 -12.88 1.90
N CYS A 49 -24.42 -13.26 0.72
CA CYS A 49 -23.70 -14.07 -0.24
C CYS A 49 -22.42 -13.39 -0.74
N ILE A 50 -22.52 -12.13 -1.16
CA ILE A 50 -21.38 -11.34 -1.66
C ILE A 50 -20.36 -11.10 -0.54
N LYS A 51 -20.79 -10.73 0.67
CA LYS A 51 -19.89 -10.49 1.80
C LYS A 51 -19.08 -11.73 2.17
N GLU A 52 -19.72 -12.89 2.19
CA GLU A 52 -19.02 -14.16 2.45
C GLU A 52 -18.11 -14.55 1.28
N ALA A 53 -18.51 -14.32 0.04
CA ALA A 53 -17.68 -14.56 -1.14
C ALA A 53 -16.42 -13.68 -1.16
N GLN A 54 -16.55 -12.39 -0.83
CA GLN A 54 -15.43 -11.44 -0.71
C GLN A 54 -14.47 -11.85 0.41
N LYS A 55 -15.00 -12.28 1.56
CA LYS A 55 -14.17 -12.80 2.66
C LYS A 55 -13.33 -14.00 2.21
N LEU A 56 -13.95 -14.96 1.50
CA LEU A 56 -13.23 -16.13 0.97
C LEU A 56 -12.15 -15.72 -0.04
N LEU A 57 -12.45 -14.75 -0.92
CA LEU A 57 -11.50 -14.20 -1.86
C LEU A 57 -10.29 -13.57 -1.15
N SER A 58 -10.53 -12.67 -0.19
CA SER A 58 -9.45 -12.02 0.58
C SER A 58 -8.61 -13.04 1.36
N GLU A 59 -9.22 -14.09 1.91
CA GLU A 59 -8.49 -15.17 2.58
C GLU A 59 -7.59 -15.96 1.62
N LYS A 60 -7.96 -16.11 0.35
CA LYS A 60 -7.15 -16.79 -0.67
C LYS A 60 -5.99 -15.91 -1.13
N LEU A 61 -6.26 -14.64 -1.42
CA LEU A 61 -5.23 -13.66 -1.79
C LEU A 61 -4.15 -13.56 -0.71
N LYS A 62 -4.55 -13.48 0.58
CA LYS A 62 -3.61 -13.50 1.73
C LYS A 62 -2.77 -14.76 1.82
N LYS A 63 -3.22 -15.88 1.24
CA LYS A 63 -2.49 -17.16 1.21
C LYS A 63 -1.58 -17.29 -0.02
N GLY A 64 -1.38 -16.20 -0.76
CA GLY A 64 -0.53 -16.17 -1.95
C GLY A 64 -1.19 -16.73 -3.21
N TYR A 65 -2.51 -16.92 -3.21
CA TYR A 65 -3.22 -17.18 -4.46
C TYR A 65 -3.21 -15.91 -5.29
N ILE A 66 -2.86 -16.05 -6.55
CA ILE A 66 -2.83 -14.95 -7.51
C ILE A 66 -4.09 -15.05 -8.35
N GLU A 67 -4.77 -13.93 -8.51
CA GLU A 67 -5.95 -13.84 -9.34
C GLU A 67 -5.57 -14.06 -10.81
N GLN A 68 -6.11 -15.13 -11.37
CA GLN A 68 -6.19 -15.31 -12.81
C GLN A 68 -7.38 -14.47 -13.22
N GLY A 69 -7.10 -13.33 -13.85
CA GLY A 69 -8.15 -12.44 -14.33
C GLY A 69 -9.23 -13.26 -15.02
N THR A 70 -10.49 -12.92 -14.73
CA THR A 70 -11.58 -13.16 -15.67
C THR A 70 -11.01 -12.94 -17.05
N GLN A 71 -11.11 -13.91 -17.96
CA GLN A 71 -10.89 -13.66 -19.37
C GLN A 71 -11.98 -12.69 -19.85
N THR A 72 -11.84 -11.41 -19.51
CA THR A 72 -11.75 -10.38 -20.52
C THR A 72 -10.29 -10.37 -20.94
N ASP A 73 -10.01 -10.51 -22.24
CA ASP A 73 -8.66 -10.47 -22.80
C ASP A 73 -8.02 -9.08 -22.57
N ILE A 74 -7.65 -8.74 -21.34
CA ILE A 74 -6.77 -7.61 -21.02
C ILE A 74 -5.36 -8.10 -21.35
N LYS A 75 -4.91 -7.89 -22.60
CA LYS A 75 -3.50 -8.07 -22.92
C LYS A 75 -2.71 -6.90 -22.33
N LYS A 76 -2.24 -7.07 -21.09
CA LYS A 76 -1.17 -6.24 -20.53
C LYS A 76 0.07 -6.37 -21.43
N PRO A 77 0.83 -5.29 -21.69
CA PRO A 77 2.08 -5.37 -22.42
C PRO A 77 2.99 -6.40 -21.76
N ALA A 78 3.81 -7.08 -22.56
CA ALA A 78 4.87 -7.90 -21.99
C ALA A 78 5.69 -7.02 -21.01
N PRO A 79 6.00 -7.49 -19.79
CA PRO A 79 6.74 -6.70 -18.80
C PRO A 79 7.98 -6.01 -19.37
N SER A 80 8.66 -6.67 -20.31
CA SER A 80 9.84 -6.13 -20.98
C SER A 80 9.66 -4.81 -21.74
N ASP A 81 8.44 -4.45 -22.16
CA ASP A 81 8.22 -3.32 -23.07
C ASP A 81 7.96 -2.03 -22.30
N PHE A 82 6.97 -2.01 -21.38
CA PHE A 82 6.73 -0.82 -20.56
C PHE A 82 7.87 -0.54 -19.57
N LEU A 83 8.54 -1.58 -19.05
CA LEU A 83 9.71 -1.39 -18.17
C LEU A 83 10.86 -0.66 -18.90
N LYS A 84 11.04 -0.88 -20.20
CA LYS A 84 12.04 -0.12 -20.99
C LYS A 84 11.64 1.35 -21.12
N GLU A 85 10.36 1.62 -21.35
CA GLU A 85 9.84 2.99 -21.42
C GLU A 85 9.98 3.71 -20.08
N TRP A 86 9.63 3.07 -18.97
CA TRP A 86 9.81 3.64 -17.63
C TRP A 86 11.29 3.85 -17.30
N LYS A 87 12.18 2.91 -17.63
CA LYS A 87 13.64 3.11 -17.47
C LYS A 87 14.13 4.34 -18.25
N LYS A 88 13.62 4.53 -19.47
CA LYS A 88 13.92 5.74 -20.27
C LYS A 88 13.34 7.00 -19.62
N LEU A 89 12.11 6.93 -19.09
CA LEU A 89 11.46 8.03 -18.38
C LEU A 89 12.27 8.46 -17.15
N VAL A 90 12.63 7.52 -16.27
CA VAL A 90 13.42 7.77 -15.06
C VAL A 90 14.78 8.40 -15.42
N ASN A 91 15.45 7.86 -16.45
CA ASN A 91 16.74 8.39 -16.91
C ASN A 91 16.64 9.80 -17.51
N SER A 92 15.60 10.07 -18.30
CA SER A 92 15.40 11.37 -18.96
C SER A 92 14.75 12.43 -18.06
N LYS A 93 14.10 12.00 -16.98
CA LYS A 93 13.34 12.83 -16.04
C LYS A 93 12.22 13.66 -16.70
N ASN A 94 11.76 13.23 -17.87
CA ASN A 94 10.76 13.95 -18.67
C ASN A 94 9.32 13.62 -18.25
N LEU A 95 8.99 13.94 -17.00
CA LEU A 95 7.69 13.59 -16.41
C LEU A 95 6.53 14.45 -16.95
N THR A 96 6.76 15.72 -17.25
CA THR A 96 5.70 16.63 -17.71
C THR A 96 5.08 16.16 -19.03
N GLU A 97 5.90 15.76 -19.99
CA GLU A 97 5.40 15.21 -21.25
C GLU A 97 4.68 13.87 -21.02
N HIS A 98 5.28 13.00 -20.19
CA HIS A 98 4.72 11.68 -19.90
C HIS A 98 3.33 11.73 -19.25
N PHE A 99 3.11 12.63 -18.29
CA PHE A 99 1.84 12.78 -17.56
C PHE A 99 0.86 13.80 -18.17
N SER A 100 1.15 14.32 -19.36
CA SER A 100 0.31 15.33 -20.03
C SER A 100 -1.12 14.86 -20.32
N TYR A 101 -1.36 13.54 -20.39
CA TYR A 101 -2.69 12.93 -20.52
C TYR A 101 -3.62 13.18 -19.31
N LEU A 102 -3.10 13.73 -18.21
CA LEU A 102 -3.92 14.16 -17.08
C LEU A 102 -4.43 15.61 -17.22
N ALA A 103 -3.94 16.36 -18.21
CA ALA A 103 -4.06 17.81 -18.26
C ALA A 103 -4.84 18.32 -19.50
N ASP A 104 -6.15 18.09 -19.51
CA ASP A 104 -7.01 18.40 -20.66
C ASP A 104 -7.39 19.89 -20.78
N SER A 105 -6.87 20.76 -19.90
CA SER A 105 -7.12 22.20 -19.92
C SER A 105 -5.86 22.99 -19.54
N PRO A 106 -5.74 24.27 -19.94
CA PRO A 106 -4.60 25.10 -19.54
C PRO A 106 -4.41 25.21 -18.02
N SER A 107 -5.51 25.26 -17.26
CA SER A 107 -5.43 25.28 -15.79
C SER A 107 -4.87 23.95 -15.26
N ALA A 108 -5.32 22.82 -15.81
CA ALA A 108 -4.81 21.51 -15.41
C ALA A 108 -3.34 21.31 -15.80
N ASP A 109 -2.89 21.82 -16.95
CA ASP A 109 -1.47 21.79 -17.34
C ASP A 109 -0.60 22.56 -16.34
N GLN A 110 -1.06 23.73 -15.89
CA GLN A 110 -0.37 24.48 -14.84
C GLN A 110 -0.30 23.68 -13.53
N THR A 111 -1.40 23.06 -13.11
CA THR A 111 -1.44 22.23 -11.90
C THR A 111 -0.51 21.02 -12.01
N LEU A 112 -0.49 20.33 -13.17
CA LEU A 112 0.42 19.23 -13.45
C LEU A 112 1.88 19.65 -13.27
N ARG A 113 2.29 20.77 -13.88
CA ARG A 113 3.67 21.28 -13.77
C ARG A 113 4.07 21.52 -12.32
N LEU A 114 3.17 22.09 -11.51
CA LEU A 114 3.42 22.30 -10.09
C LEU A 114 3.69 20.99 -9.34
N PHE A 115 2.95 19.91 -9.62
CA PHE A 115 3.23 18.61 -9.00
C PHE A 115 4.52 17.97 -9.50
N ILE A 116 4.79 18.05 -10.80
CA ILE A 116 6.04 17.52 -11.36
C ILE A 116 7.28 18.22 -10.77
N ASP A 117 7.17 19.49 -10.37
CA ASP A 117 8.26 20.20 -9.69
C ASP A 117 8.47 19.75 -8.24
N LYS A 118 7.40 19.31 -7.57
CA LYS A 118 7.45 18.72 -6.22
C LYS A 118 8.02 17.30 -6.19
N ILE A 119 8.06 16.57 -7.31
CA ILE A 119 8.65 15.21 -7.36
C ILE A 119 10.17 15.24 -7.16
N ASP A 120 10.69 14.36 -6.31
CA ASP A 120 12.10 14.06 -6.21
C ASP A 120 12.56 13.19 -7.38
N LYS A 121 13.09 13.87 -8.39
CA LYS A 121 13.58 13.23 -9.62
C LYS A 121 14.86 12.42 -9.42
N GLN A 122 15.45 12.37 -8.22
CA GLN A 122 16.59 11.48 -7.92
C GLN A 122 16.14 10.16 -7.31
N GLU A 123 15.01 10.15 -6.60
CA GLU A 123 14.51 8.98 -5.86
C GLU A 123 13.45 8.17 -6.63
N MET A 124 13.12 8.56 -7.88
CA MET A 124 12.16 7.80 -8.69
C MET A 124 12.60 6.34 -8.86
N GLU A 125 11.67 5.42 -8.63
CA GLU A 125 11.94 3.99 -8.59
C GLU A 125 10.97 3.22 -9.50
N ILE A 126 11.44 2.10 -10.03
CA ILE A 126 10.59 1.10 -10.69
C ILE A 126 10.61 -0.14 -9.81
N ASP A 127 9.49 -0.43 -9.18
CA ASP A 127 9.26 -1.67 -8.49
C ASP A 127 8.92 -2.75 -9.53
N GLU A 128 9.94 -3.54 -9.91
CA GLU A 128 9.78 -4.62 -10.89
C GLU A 128 9.00 -5.84 -10.33
N GLU A 129 8.84 -5.96 -9.02
CA GLU A 129 8.07 -7.04 -8.39
C GLU A 129 6.57 -6.76 -8.48
N ASN A 130 6.16 -5.52 -8.14
CA ASN A 130 4.77 -5.09 -8.19
C ASN A 130 4.37 -4.42 -9.52
N PHE A 131 5.34 -4.21 -10.43
CA PHE A 131 5.17 -3.47 -11.68
C PHE A 131 4.66 -2.05 -11.48
N GLU A 132 5.24 -1.31 -10.52
CA GLU A 132 4.86 0.07 -10.20
C GLU A 132 5.99 1.06 -10.53
N LEU A 133 5.63 2.19 -11.13
CA LEU A 133 6.48 3.37 -11.18
C LEU A 133 6.18 4.23 -9.95
N ASN A 134 7.16 4.37 -9.07
CA ASN A 134 7.04 5.08 -7.80
C ASN A 134 7.70 6.46 -7.91
N LEU A 135 6.92 7.51 -7.69
CA LEU A 135 7.38 8.90 -7.69
C LEU A 135 7.23 9.48 -6.29
N TYR A 136 8.36 9.77 -5.66
CA TYR A 136 8.41 10.35 -4.31
C TYR A 136 8.30 11.87 -4.38
N PHE A 137 7.54 12.47 -3.47
CA PHE A 137 7.44 13.92 -3.37
C PHE A 137 8.47 14.49 -2.39
N LYS A 138 9.14 15.58 -2.76
CA LYS A 138 10.09 16.28 -1.89
C LYS A 138 9.33 16.91 -0.73
N ASP A 139 9.87 16.81 0.48
CA ASP A 139 9.31 17.40 1.69
C ASP A 139 7.95 16.83 2.15
N TYR A 140 7.42 15.82 1.45
CA TYR A 140 6.18 15.11 1.81
C TYR A 140 6.48 13.63 1.88
N ASP A 141 5.95 12.96 2.90
CA ASP A 141 6.04 11.51 3.01
C ASP A 141 4.93 10.87 2.19
N LEU A 142 4.93 11.10 0.88
CA LEU A 142 3.91 10.63 -0.07
C LEU A 142 4.57 10.03 -1.30
N ILE A 143 3.98 8.94 -1.79
CA ILE A 143 4.42 8.23 -2.99
C ILE A 143 3.26 8.19 -3.98
N LEU A 144 3.48 8.74 -5.17
CA LEU A 144 2.58 8.53 -6.30
C LEU A 144 2.96 7.22 -7.00
N LYS A 145 2.12 6.20 -6.84
CA LYS A 145 2.34 4.87 -7.42
C LYS A 145 1.54 4.71 -8.70
N CYS A 146 2.21 4.39 -9.80
CA CYS A 146 1.58 4.28 -11.11
C CYS A 146 1.70 2.84 -11.64
N GLY A 147 0.57 2.20 -11.92
CA GLY A 147 0.51 0.85 -12.47
C GLY A 147 0.90 0.78 -13.95
N PRO A 148 1.06 -0.44 -14.51
CA PRO A 148 1.48 -0.63 -15.90
C PRO A 148 0.41 -0.13 -16.89
N PRO A 149 0.76 0.24 -18.13
CA PRO A 149 -0.20 0.61 -19.15
C PRO A 149 -1.06 -0.58 -19.62
N ILE A 150 -2.27 -0.31 -20.10
CA ILE A 150 -3.09 -1.29 -20.83
C ILE A 150 -2.84 -1.12 -22.34
N SER A 151 -2.08 -2.03 -22.95
CA SER A 151 -1.70 -1.94 -24.37
C SER A 151 -2.87 -2.12 -25.33
N GLN A 152 -3.83 -2.96 -24.97
CA GLN A 152 -5.03 -3.20 -25.75
C GLN A 152 -6.23 -3.14 -24.81
N LEU A 153 -6.94 -2.02 -24.84
CA LEU A 153 -8.12 -1.83 -24.01
C LEU A 153 -9.21 -2.84 -24.40
N PRO A 154 -9.76 -3.60 -23.43
CA PRO A 154 -10.95 -4.40 -23.66
C PRO A 154 -12.13 -3.58 -24.18
N THR A 155 -13.05 -4.25 -24.86
CA THR A 155 -14.23 -3.61 -25.45
C THR A 155 -15.14 -2.92 -24.44
N GLU A 156 -15.10 -3.32 -23.16
CA GLU A 156 -15.88 -2.67 -22.09
C GLU A 156 -15.41 -1.23 -21.81
N TYR A 157 -14.12 -0.94 -22.01
CA TYR A 157 -13.58 0.41 -21.89
C TYR A 157 -13.97 1.34 -23.03
N LEU A 158 -14.51 0.81 -24.14
CA LEU A 158 -15.00 1.65 -25.26
C LEU A 158 -16.18 2.55 -24.84
N ASN A 159 -16.89 2.20 -23.76
CA ASN A 159 -17.99 2.99 -23.22
C ASN A 159 -17.54 4.05 -22.20
N TRP A 160 -16.27 4.04 -21.81
CA TRP A 160 -15.68 5.05 -20.94
C TRP A 160 -15.27 6.27 -21.78
N PRO A 161 -15.13 7.47 -21.17
CA PRO A 161 -14.62 8.64 -21.87
C PRO A 161 -13.24 8.42 -22.50
N VAL A 162 -12.97 9.15 -23.59
CA VAL A 162 -11.71 9.02 -24.36
C VAL A 162 -10.53 9.42 -23.49
N SER A 163 -10.65 10.50 -22.71
CA SER A 163 -9.63 10.93 -21.74
C SER A 163 -9.27 9.81 -20.75
N PHE A 164 -10.25 9.05 -20.27
CA PHE A 164 -10.01 7.92 -19.37
C PHE A 164 -9.33 6.74 -20.10
N GLN A 165 -9.73 6.46 -21.34
CA GLN A 165 -9.08 5.44 -22.16
C GLN A 165 -7.60 5.78 -22.44
N GLU A 166 -7.31 7.04 -22.79
CA GLU A 166 -5.94 7.53 -22.99
C GLU A 166 -5.09 7.40 -21.71
N LYS A 167 -5.69 7.70 -20.55
CA LYS A 167 -5.08 7.46 -19.25
C LYS A 167 -4.75 5.99 -19.05
N LEU A 168 -5.68 5.07 -19.29
CA LEU A 168 -5.46 3.64 -19.09
C LEU A 168 -4.37 3.09 -20.02
N ALA A 169 -4.24 3.65 -21.22
CA ALA A 169 -3.16 3.31 -22.16
C ALA A 169 -1.77 3.75 -21.66
N LYS A 170 -1.69 4.65 -20.67
CA LYS A 170 -0.44 5.09 -20.03
C LYS A 170 -0.20 4.43 -18.69
N HIS A 171 -1.24 4.36 -17.85
CA HIS A 171 -1.23 3.75 -16.53
C HIS A 171 -2.61 3.20 -16.19
N GLU A 172 -2.71 1.88 -15.97
CA GLU A 172 -3.93 1.19 -15.52
C GLU A 172 -4.49 1.83 -14.24
N TYR A 173 -3.61 2.21 -13.31
CA TYR A 173 -3.96 2.99 -12.13
C TYR A 173 -2.88 4.02 -11.75
N ILE A 174 -3.29 5.05 -11.02
CA ILE A 174 -2.42 5.98 -10.31
C ILE A 174 -2.99 6.15 -8.91
N LYS A 175 -2.19 5.96 -7.85
CA LYS A 175 -2.69 5.98 -6.48
C LYS A 175 -1.73 6.65 -5.49
N ILE A 176 -2.28 7.09 -4.37
CA ILE A 176 -1.58 7.47 -3.14
C ILE A 176 -2.25 6.69 -2.02
N ASP A 177 -1.54 5.70 -1.47
CA ASP A 177 -2.12 4.76 -0.51
C ASP A 177 -2.51 5.47 0.80
N GLU A 178 -1.76 6.49 1.22
CA GLU A 178 -1.99 7.25 2.47
C GLU A 178 -3.35 7.96 2.52
N TYR A 179 -3.89 8.32 1.36
CA TYR A 179 -5.16 9.03 1.23
C TYR A 179 -6.27 8.12 0.71
N ASP A 180 -6.00 6.82 0.54
CA ASP A 180 -6.85 5.88 -0.18
C ASP A 180 -7.30 6.44 -1.54
N LEU A 181 -6.43 7.25 -2.18
CA LEU A 181 -6.73 7.91 -3.46
C LEU A 181 -6.34 6.97 -4.59
N TYR A 182 -7.28 6.60 -5.44
CA TYR A 182 -7.05 5.69 -6.55
C TYR A 182 -7.76 6.16 -7.81
N LEU A 183 -6.98 6.48 -8.85
CA LEU A 183 -7.43 6.80 -10.20
C LEU A 183 -7.22 5.58 -11.12
N GLY A 184 -8.31 4.97 -11.57
CA GLY A 184 -8.34 3.80 -12.43
C GLY A 184 -9.64 3.04 -12.26
N ASP A 185 -9.75 1.91 -12.94
CA ASP A 185 -10.86 0.99 -12.69
C ASP A 185 -10.57 0.23 -11.38
N HIS A 186 -11.19 0.68 -10.28
CA HIS A 186 -11.03 0.08 -8.96
C HIS A 186 -12.01 -1.07 -8.69
N GLY A 187 -12.86 -1.40 -9.67
CA GLY A 187 -13.78 -2.54 -9.60
C GLY A 187 -14.90 -2.42 -8.55
N GLY A 188 -15.10 -1.24 -7.94
CA GLY A 188 -15.92 -1.11 -6.74
C GLY A 188 -16.74 0.18 -6.64
N PHE A 189 -17.91 0.20 -7.28
CA PHE A 189 -19.02 1.08 -6.88
C PHE A 189 -20.28 0.24 -6.66
N LEU A 190 -20.93 0.36 -5.51
CA LEU A 190 -22.17 -0.38 -5.20
C LEU A 190 -23.40 0.50 -5.53
N PRO A 191 -24.22 0.15 -6.55
CA PRO A 191 -25.40 0.93 -6.95
C PRO A 191 -26.47 1.08 -5.91
N ASN A 192 -26.47 0.21 -4.88
CA ASN A 192 -27.44 0.30 -3.80
C ASN A 192 -27.36 1.65 -3.07
N TYR A 193 -26.23 2.37 -3.21
CA TYR A 193 -26.10 3.75 -2.76
C TYR A 193 -26.84 4.79 -3.64
N LEU A 194 -27.14 4.46 -4.90
CA LEU A 194 -27.89 5.31 -5.85
C LEU A 194 -29.41 5.08 -5.84
N THR A 195 -29.91 4.12 -5.04
CA THR A 195 -31.34 3.76 -5.00
C THR A 195 -32.25 4.96 -4.68
N ASN A 196 -31.72 5.99 -4.01
CA ASN A 196 -32.43 7.23 -3.67
C ASN A 196 -31.84 8.49 -4.34
N ALA A 197 -30.90 8.35 -5.27
CA ALA A 197 -30.12 9.44 -5.86
C ALA A 197 -30.87 10.28 -6.92
N GLY A 198 -32.15 10.01 -7.18
CA GLY A 198 -32.89 10.68 -8.26
C GLY A 198 -32.60 10.10 -9.66
N LYS A 199 -32.89 10.88 -10.72
CA LYS A 199 -33.07 10.43 -12.12
C LYS A 199 -32.06 9.39 -12.65
N ASN A 200 -32.57 8.40 -13.39
CA ASN A 200 -31.94 7.55 -14.41
C ASN A 200 -30.52 6.98 -14.16
N TRP A 201 -30.08 6.88 -12.91
CA TRP A 201 -28.85 6.16 -12.61
C TRP A 201 -29.04 4.64 -12.87
N PRO A 202 -28.01 3.94 -13.40
CA PRO A 202 -28.12 2.52 -13.69
C PRO A 202 -28.45 1.69 -12.44
N ALA A 203 -29.33 0.70 -12.60
CA ALA A 203 -29.72 -0.21 -11.51
C ALA A 203 -28.67 -1.31 -11.23
N HIS A 204 -27.75 -1.57 -12.18
CA HIS A 204 -26.71 -2.60 -12.07
C HIS A 204 -25.31 -1.99 -11.90
N ALA A 205 -24.48 -2.65 -11.09
CA ALA A 205 -23.14 -2.18 -10.72
C ALA A 205 -22.17 -2.11 -11.87
N SER A 206 -22.31 -3.05 -12.81
CA SER A 206 -21.54 -3.11 -14.06
C SER A 206 -21.74 -1.88 -14.95
N ASP A 207 -22.81 -1.11 -14.73
CA ASP A 207 -23.22 -0.04 -15.63
C ASP A 207 -22.85 1.35 -15.07
N VAL A 208 -22.30 1.42 -13.86
CA VAL A 208 -21.81 2.65 -13.24
C VAL A 208 -20.29 2.70 -13.35
N TYR A 209 -19.80 3.62 -14.19
CA TYR A 209 -18.37 3.80 -14.40
C TYR A 209 -17.79 4.75 -13.36
N SER A 210 -16.98 4.22 -12.44
CA SER A 210 -16.31 4.99 -11.39
C SER A 210 -14.80 5.06 -11.62
N PRO A 211 -14.27 6.16 -12.19
CA PRO A 211 -12.84 6.27 -12.49
C PRO A 211 -11.94 6.60 -11.30
N LEU A 212 -12.50 7.11 -10.20
CA LEU A 212 -11.73 7.61 -9.07
C LEU A 212 -12.45 7.30 -7.76
N THR A 213 -11.69 6.88 -6.76
CA THR A 213 -12.14 6.77 -5.38
C THR A 213 -11.11 7.43 -4.46
N GLU A 214 -11.60 7.94 -3.34
CA GLU A 214 -10.77 8.50 -2.28
C GLU A 214 -11.43 8.20 -0.93
N SER A 215 -10.75 7.43 -0.09
CA SER A 215 -11.31 6.93 1.17
C SER A 215 -12.64 6.18 0.96
N ASN A 216 -13.76 6.79 1.32
CA ASN A 216 -15.12 6.24 1.14
C ASN A 216 -15.98 7.11 0.21
N ASN A 217 -15.33 7.83 -0.71
CA ASN A 217 -15.97 8.66 -1.71
C ASN A 217 -15.64 8.15 -3.10
N TRP A 218 -16.55 8.41 -4.04
CA TRP A 218 -16.40 8.01 -5.43
C TRP A 218 -16.69 9.17 -6.35
N TRP A 219 -16.03 9.14 -7.51
CA TRP A 219 -16.48 9.89 -8.66
C TRP A 219 -17.03 8.91 -9.68
N ILE A 220 -18.19 9.23 -10.23
CA ILE A 220 -18.93 8.40 -11.18
C ILE A 220 -19.28 9.22 -12.41
N TYR A 221 -19.23 8.58 -13.58
CA TYR A 221 -19.68 9.20 -14.82
C TYR A 221 -21.20 9.15 -14.95
N SER A 222 -21.79 10.25 -15.39
CA SER A 222 -23.19 10.30 -15.77
C SER A 222 -23.47 9.34 -16.93
N PRO A 223 -24.61 8.61 -16.88
CA PRO A 223 -25.03 7.76 -18.00
C PRO A 223 -25.47 8.58 -19.22
N GLU A 224 -25.99 9.80 -19.02
CA GLU A 224 -26.65 10.60 -20.07
C GLU A 224 -25.99 11.96 -20.31
N GLU A 225 -25.49 12.60 -19.26
CA GLU A 225 -25.00 13.98 -19.33
C GLU A 225 -23.56 14.06 -19.80
N LYS A 226 -23.26 15.15 -20.50
CA LYS A 226 -21.94 15.46 -21.01
C LYS A 226 -21.45 16.81 -20.49
N ASN A 227 -20.15 16.90 -20.29
CA ASN A 227 -19.45 18.15 -20.01
C ASN A 227 -19.23 18.97 -21.31
N SER A 228 -18.62 20.15 -21.20
CA SER A 228 -18.38 21.05 -22.35
C SER A 228 -17.41 20.48 -23.39
N LEU A 229 -16.59 19.50 -23.00
CA LEU A 229 -15.67 18.76 -23.87
C LEU A 229 -16.36 17.60 -24.60
N GLY A 230 -17.66 17.37 -24.34
CA GLY A 230 -18.45 16.33 -24.99
C GLY A 230 -18.26 14.93 -24.41
N GLU A 231 -17.51 14.82 -23.31
CA GLU A 231 -17.30 13.60 -22.54
C GLU A 231 -18.35 13.46 -21.43
N LYS A 232 -18.48 12.27 -20.85
CA LYS A 232 -19.47 12.03 -19.79
C LYS A 232 -19.20 12.94 -18.58
N GLN A 233 -20.23 13.58 -18.07
CA GLN A 233 -20.17 14.45 -16.90
C GLN A 233 -19.75 13.66 -15.66
N LEU A 234 -18.83 14.21 -14.85
CA LEU A 234 -18.43 13.62 -13.57
C LEU A 234 -19.30 14.12 -12.41
N TYR A 235 -19.66 13.18 -11.54
CA TYR A 235 -20.38 13.41 -10.31
C TYR A 235 -19.57 12.88 -9.13
N PHE A 236 -19.50 13.67 -8.06
CA PHE A 236 -18.99 13.27 -6.76
C PHE A 236 -20.08 12.56 -5.97
N PHE A 237 -19.73 11.47 -5.32
CA PHE A 237 -20.62 10.68 -4.50
C PHE A 237 -19.99 10.36 -3.14
N ASP A 238 -20.60 10.90 -2.09
CA ASP A 238 -20.29 10.59 -0.70
C ASP A 238 -21.32 9.58 -0.17
N HIS A 239 -20.86 8.44 0.37
CA HIS A 239 -21.72 7.41 0.95
C HIS A 239 -22.65 7.94 2.06
N SER A 240 -22.28 9.02 2.74
CA SER A 240 -23.06 9.61 3.82
C SER A 240 -24.21 10.49 3.33
N LEU A 241 -24.12 11.02 2.11
CA LEU A 241 -25.08 11.99 1.55
C LEU A 241 -26.13 11.32 0.66
N GLY A 242 -25.79 10.20 0.00
CA GLY A 242 -26.73 9.41 -0.79
C GLY A 242 -27.24 10.07 -2.08
N VAL A 243 -26.73 11.25 -2.44
CA VAL A 243 -27.07 11.99 -3.66
C VAL A 243 -25.77 12.44 -4.35
N PRO A 244 -25.54 12.06 -5.62
CA PRO A 244 -24.40 12.55 -6.38
C PRO A 244 -24.50 14.04 -6.69
N GLU A 245 -23.39 14.77 -6.52
CA GLU A 245 -23.28 16.19 -6.86
C GLU A 245 -22.37 16.38 -8.08
N THR A 246 -22.71 17.30 -8.98
CA THR A 246 -21.85 17.55 -10.15
C THR A 246 -20.47 18.03 -9.69
N SER A 247 -19.41 17.48 -10.28
CA SER A 247 -18.04 17.95 -10.08
C SER A 247 -17.71 19.21 -10.89
N GLY A 248 -18.71 19.82 -11.52
CA GLY A 248 -18.54 20.93 -12.45
C GLY A 248 -18.02 20.46 -13.81
N ASP A 249 -17.67 21.42 -14.65
CA ASP A 249 -17.23 21.16 -16.03
C ASP A 249 -15.76 20.70 -16.06
N ILE A 250 -15.52 19.42 -15.76
CA ILE A 250 -14.17 18.85 -15.56
C ILE A 250 -14.05 17.42 -16.10
N ASN A 251 -12.86 17.09 -16.59
CA ASN A 251 -12.45 15.73 -16.97
C ASN A 251 -11.68 15.04 -15.83
N ILE A 252 -11.55 13.73 -15.94
CA ILE A 252 -11.00 12.91 -14.86
C ILE A 252 -9.54 13.22 -14.52
N GLY A 253 -8.71 13.51 -15.53
CA GLY A 253 -7.32 13.89 -15.30
C GLY A 253 -7.21 15.19 -14.50
N ALA A 254 -7.94 16.22 -14.93
CA ALA A 254 -7.97 17.52 -14.24
C ALA A 254 -8.56 17.40 -12.82
N LEU A 255 -9.58 16.56 -12.65
CA LEU A 255 -10.16 16.27 -11.33
C LEU A 255 -9.12 15.63 -10.41
N PHE A 256 -8.37 14.63 -10.90
CA PHE A 256 -7.31 13.98 -10.13
C PHE A 256 -6.23 14.98 -9.70
N LEU A 257 -5.79 15.86 -10.61
CA LEU A 257 -4.84 16.93 -10.28
C LEU A 257 -5.39 17.89 -9.21
N ASN A 258 -6.69 18.21 -9.24
CA ASN A 258 -7.32 19.00 -8.18
C ASN A 258 -7.35 18.24 -6.84
N ARG A 259 -7.56 16.92 -6.84
CA ARG A 259 -7.50 16.11 -5.61
C ARG A 259 -6.10 16.09 -5.03
N LEU A 260 -5.08 15.90 -5.87
CA LEU A 260 -3.69 16.06 -5.44
C LEU A 260 -3.47 17.44 -4.82
N LYS A 261 -3.98 18.52 -5.43
CA LYS A 261 -3.79 19.87 -4.91
C LYS A 261 -4.30 20.00 -3.47
N ASN A 262 -5.48 19.48 -3.22
CA ASN A 262 -6.12 19.51 -1.91
C ASN A 262 -5.33 18.68 -0.87
N ILE A 263 -4.79 17.52 -1.26
CA ILE A 263 -3.92 16.70 -0.40
C ILE A 263 -2.69 17.49 0.04
N PHE A 264 -2.01 18.17 -0.90
CA PHE A 264 -0.83 18.97 -0.56
C PHE A 264 -1.16 20.18 0.31
N GLU A 265 -2.31 20.81 0.11
CA GLU A 265 -2.80 21.89 0.98
C GLU A 265 -3.07 21.36 2.41
N GLU A 266 -3.63 20.16 2.54
CA GLU A 266 -3.84 19.48 3.83
C GLU A 266 -2.51 19.16 4.52
N GLU A 267 -1.55 18.58 3.80
CA GLU A 267 -0.21 18.30 4.31
C GLU A 267 0.52 19.58 4.77
N ASP A 268 0.41 20.67 4.01
CA ASP A 268 1.00 21.96 4.36
C ASP A 268 0.36 22.54 5.64
N ILE A 269 -0.97 22.40 5.80
CA ILE A 269 -1.69 22.79 7.02
C ILE A 269 -1.25 21.94 8.21
N ASN A 270 -1.17 20.61 8.03
CA ASN A 270 -0.72 19.68 9.06
C ASN A 270 0.70 20.04 9.53
N ARG A 271 1.60 20.31 8.58
CA ARG A 271 2.99 20.72 8.87
C ARG A 271 3.10 22.09 9.54
N GLN A 272 2.18 23.02 9.25
CA GLN A 272 2.12 24.33 9.92
C GLN A 272 1.57 24.24 11.34
N ASN A 273 0.62 23.32 11.57
CA ASN A 273 0.02 23.08 12.88
C ASN A 273 0.91 22.23 13.79
N GLU A 274 1.86 21.48 13.23
CA GLU A 274 2.88 20.79 13.98
C GLU A 274 3.80 21.80 14.72
N PRO A 275 3.99 21.67 16.04
CA PRO A 275 4.90 22.55 16.78
C PRO A 275 6.30 22.53 16.15
N LEU A 276 6.90 23.70 15.92
CA LEU A 276 8.21 23.84 15.28
C LEU A 276 9.29 22.93 15.90
N ILE A 277 9.23 22.73 17.22
CA ILE A 277 10.13 21.83 17.95
C ILE A 277 9.95 20.38 17.48
N THR A 278 8.72 19.90 17.34
CA THR A 278 8.42 18.55 16.85
C THR A 278 8.90 18.36 15.41
N ARG A 279 8.74 19.37 14.56
CA ARG A 279 9.25 19.33 13.19
C ARG A 279 10.78 19.26 13.12
N ILE A 280 11.49 20.08 13.90
CA ILE A 280 12.96 20.02 13.98
C ILE A 280 13.41 18.65 14.49
N VAL A 281 12.75 18.12 15.51
CA VAL A 281 13.00 16.79 16.03
C VAL A 281 12.78 15.74 14.93
N THR A 282 11.68 15.83 14.16
CA THR A 282 11.39 14.95 13.02
C THR A 282 12.53 14.91 12.01
N ASP A 283 12.98 16.07 11.53
CA ASP A 283 14.04 16.15 10.53
C ASP A 283 15.36 15.55 11.07
N VAL A 284 15.71 15.84 12.33
CA VAL A 284 16.92 15.31 12.98
C VAL A 284 16.87 13.79 13.14
N ILE A 285 15.71 13.24 13.53
CA ILE A 285 15.55 11.78 13.68
C ILE A 285 15.60 11.08 12.32
N ALA A 286 14.94 11.63 11.29
CA ALA A 286 14.96 11.07 9.94
C ALA A 286 16.38 11.06 9.35
N GLU A 287 17.13 12.17 9.47
CA GLU A 287 18.52 12.25 9.01
C GLU A 287 19.42 11.25 9.76
N THR A 288 19.23 11.13 11.08
CA THR A 288 19.98 10.17 11.92
C THR A 288 19.70 8.72 11.49
N TYR A 289 18.45 8.40 11.15
CA TYR A 289 18.07 7.09 10.63
C TYR A 289 18.74 6.80 9.29
N GLN A 290 18.70 7.73 8.33
CA GLN A 290 19.33 7.57 7.01
C GLN A 290 20.84 7.33 7.11
N GLN A 291 21.54 8.04 8.01
CA GLN A 291 22.96 7.83 8.23
C GLN A 291 23.25 6.45 8.83
N LEU A 292 22.44 5.97 9.78
CA LEU A 292 22.56 4.61 10.32
C LEU A 292 22.35 3.57 9.22
N ASP A 293 21.28 3.72 8.42
CA ASP A 293 20.97 2.80 7.34
C ASP A 293 22.11 2.71 6.32
N HIS A 294 22.73 3.85 5.97
CA HIS A 294 23.92 3.88 5.11
C HIS A 294 25.08 3.04 5.67
N PHE A 295 25.35 3.09 6.99
CA PHE A 295 26.38 2.25 7.59
C PHE A 295 26.01 0.76 7.54
N LEU A 296 24.75 0.42 7.82
CA LEU A 296 24.27 -0.96 7.84
C LEU A 296 24.30 -1.60 6.45
N THR A 297 23.79 -0.90 5.43
CA THR A 297 23.81 -1.34 4.03
C THR A 297 25.24 -1.46 3.49
N SER A 298 26.14 -0.60 3.96
CA SER A 298 27.58 -0.69 3.65
C SER A 298 28.33 -1.74 4.49
N SER A 299 27.64 -2.52 5.34
CA SER A 299 28.23 -3.52 6.25
C SER A 299 29.31 -2.97 7.21
N LYS A 300 29.26 -1.66 7.52
CA LYS A 300 30.20 -0.96 8.41
C LYS A 300 29.72 -1.02 9.87
N TYR A 301 29.66 -2.22 10.43
CA TYR A 301 29.00 -2.45 11.73
C TYR A 301 29.70 -1.78 12.92
N THR A 302 31.03 -1.61 12.88
CA THR A 302 31.78 -0.94 13.97
C THR A 302 31.48 0.55 13.99
N GLU A 303 31.46 1.18 12.81
CA GLU A 303 31.11 2.58 12.62
C GLU A 303 29.65 2.83 12.94
N ALA A 304 28.75 1.96 12.46
CA ALA A 304 27.32 1.99 12.79
C ALA A 304 27.11 2.00 14.31
N LYS A 305 27.85 1.14 15.04
CA LYS A 305 27.75 1.06 16.49
C LYS A 305 28.20 2.33 17.18
N SER A 306 29.39 2.84 16.84
CA SER A 306 29.92 4.07 17.42
C SER A 306 28.98 5.25 17.14
N PHE A 307 28.49 5.37 15.90
CA PHE A 307 27.51 6.37 15.50
C PHE A 307 26.22 6.26 16.33
N ALA A 308 25.65 5.06 16.44
CA ALA A 308 24.43 4.81 17.18
C ALA A 308 24.54 5.18 18.66
N ILE A 309 25.59 4.75 19.35
CA ILE A 309 25.80 5.04 20.78
C ILE A 309 25.90 6.56 21.00
N THR A 310 26.65 7.26 20.15
CA THR A 310 26.74 8.72 20.21
C THR A 310 25.38 9.37 20.00
N LYS A 311 24.63 8.98 18.96
CA LYS A 311 23.35 9.59 18.62
C LYS A 311 22.26 9.31 19.63
N ILE A 312 22.20 8.10 20.20
CA ILE A 312 21.29 7.80 21.30
C ILE A 312 21.61 8.68 22.51
N THR A 313 22.90 8.88 22.83
CA THR A 313 23.30 9.72 23.96
C THR A 313 22.91 11.19 23.75
N GLU A 314 23.10 11.70 22.54
CA GLU A 314 22.77 13.09 22.17
C GLU A 314 21.26 13.34 22.08
N LEU A 315 20.51 12.41 21.48
CA LEU A 315 19.15 12.64 20.98
C LEU A 315 18.07 11.83 21.71
N LYS A 316 18.39 11.22 22.86
CA LYS A 316 17.46 10.35 23.61
C LYS A 316 16.09 10.97 23.81
N ASN A 317 16.05 12.24 24.22
CA ASN A 317 14.79 12.93 24.49
C ASN A 317 14.03 13.29 23.20
N ASP A 318 14.74 13.57 22.12
CA ASP A 318 14.17 13.86 20.81
C ASP A 318 13.49 12.61 20.24
N PHE A 319 14.15 11.44 20.30
CA PHE A 319 13.55 10.16 19.91
C PHE A 319 12.26 9.86 20.67
N ARG A 320 12.25 10.11 21.99
CA ARG A 320 11.07 9.91 22.85
C ARG A 320 9.96 10.90 22.54
N THR A 321 10.30 12.17 22.36
CA THR A 321 9.34 13.23 22.00
C THR A 321 8.67 12.90 20.68
N ARG A 322 9.46 12.49 19.67
CA ARG A 322 8.95 12.07 18.37
C ARG A 322 8.04 10.85 18.48
N HIS A 323 8.47 9.84 19.22
CA HIS A 323 7.70 8.61 19.39
C HIS A 323 6.32 8.87 20.03
N GLU A 324 6.24 9.74 21.04
CA GLU A 324 4.95 10.11 21.64
C GLU A 324 4.08 10.90 20.67
N ALA A 325 4.66 11.80 19.86
CA ALA A 325 3.93 12.50 18.81
C ALA A 325 3.37 11.53 17.76
N ASP A 326 4.18 10.59 17.27
CA ASP A 326 3.76 9.56 16.31
C ASP A 326 2.62 8.71 16.86
N LYS A 327 2.67 8.36 18.16
CA LYS A 327 1.58 7.63 18.83
C LYS A 327 0.28 8.43 18.89
N ILE A 328 0.35 9.73 19.21
CA ILE A 328 -0.83 10.59 19.27
C ILE A 328 -1.46 10.74 17.88
N ASN A 329 -0.62 10.88 16.85
CA ASN A 329 -1.04 11.12 15.48
C ASN A 329 -1.39 9.83 14.72
N GLY A 330 -1.22 8.65 15.31
CA GLY A 330 -1.55 7.37 14.68
C GLY A 330 -0.67 7.05 13.46
N VAL A 331 0.59 7.49 13.46
CA VAL A 331 1.52 7.30 12.34
C VAL A 331 1.73 5.81 12.07
N SER A 332 1.70 5.41 10.80
CA SER A 332 1.88 4.02 10.39
C SER A 332 3.26 3.47 10.78
N LEU A 333 3.38 2.15 10.92
CA LEU A 333 4.63 1.50 11.32
C LEU A 333 5.80 1.79 10.38
N GLU A 334 5.51 2.00 9.10
CA GLU A 334 6.51 2.29 8.07
C GLU A 334 7.12 3.69 8.26
N LYS A 335 6.36 4.63 8.83
CA LYS A 335 6.75 6.03 9.01
C LYS A 335 7.18 6.36 10.44
N ASN A 336 7.02 5.42 11.37
CA ASN A 336 7.50 5.54 12.74
C ASN A 336 9.02 5.30 12.81
N PHE A 337 9.79 6.34 12.45
CA PHE A 337 11.25 6.30 12.41
C PHE A 337 11.88 5.94 13.75
N SER A 338 11.28 6.37 14.87
CA SER A 338 11.78 6.04 16.21
C SER A 338 11.77 4.53 16.45
N GLU A 339 10.66 3.84 16.17
CA GLU A 339 10.57 2.39 16.35
C GLU A 339 11.42 1.61 15.35
N ARG A 340 11.48 2.07 14.09
CA ARG A 340 12.35 1.48 13.06
C ARG A 340 13.83 1.57 13.46
N PHE A 341 14.26 2.75 13.94
CA PHE A 341 15.62 2.97 14.42
C PHE A 341 15.96 2.01 15.57
N VAL A 342 15.07 1.87 16.57
CA VAL A 342 15.26 0.89 17.66
C VAL A 342 15.36 -0.54 17.13
N ALA A 343 14.50 -0.94 16.19
CA ALA A 343 14.55 -2.28 15.60
C ALA A 343 15.89 -2.56 14.91
N ASP A 344 16.40 -1.61 14.13
CA ASP A 344 17.66 -1.74 13.39
C ASP A 344 18.88 -1.77 14.33
N LEU A 345 18.84 -0.99 15.41
CA LEU A 345 19.85 -1.05 16.47
C LEU A 345 19.86 -2.39 17.22
N LEU A 346 18.69 -2.98 17.48
CA LEU A 346 18.62 -4.30 18.11
C LEU A 346 19.17 -5.39 17.19
N ALA A 347 18.96 -5.28 15.87
CA ALA A 347 19.61 -6.17 14.90
C ALA A 347 21.13 -5.98 14.89
N LEU A 348 21.62 -4.73 14.91
CA LEU A 348 23.04 -4.43 15.03
C LEU A 348 23.64 -5.01 16.31
N ALA A 349 22.95 -4.87 17.44
CA ALA A 349 23.36 -5.43 18.73
C ALA A 349 23.41 -6.97 18.68
N ALA A 350 22.45 -7.63 18.04
CA ALA A 350 22.45 -9.09 17.83
C ALA A 350 23.67 -9.53 17.00
N ASN A 351 23.92 -8.86 15.87
CA ASN A 351 25.04 -9.15 14.98
C ASN A 351 26.41 -8.96 15.65
N THR A 352 26.54 -7.94 16.49
CA THR A 352 27.79 -7.61 17.18
C THR A 352 27.92 -8.26 18.57
N LYS A 353 26.82 -8.81 19.10
CA LYS A 353 26.67 -9.29 20.49
C LYS A 353 27.08 -8.25 21.53
N ASP A 354 26.85 -6.97 21.21
CA ASP A 354 27.27 -5.85 22.03
C ASP A 354 26.19 -5.49 23.06
N VAL A 355 26.54 -5.61 24.34
CA VAL A 355 25.61 -5.42 25.46
C VAL A 355 25.22 -3.96 25.67
N GLU A 356 26.13 -3.02 25.42
CA GLU A 356 25.89 -1.59 25.60
C GLU A 356 24.92 -1.11 24.53
N CYS A 357 25.17 -1.47 23.27
CA CYS A 357 24.29 -1.17 22.14
C CYS A 357 22.88 -1.75 22.38
N PHE A 358 22.79 -3.00 22.84
CA PHE A 358 21.51 -3.61 23.19
C PHE A 358 20.75 -2.83 24.27
N GLN A 359 21.42 -2.52 25.39
CA GLN A 359 20.79 -1.83 26.52
C GLN A 359 20.31 -0.43 26.14
N MET A 360 21.12 0.31 25.37
CA MET A 360 20.76 1.62 24.88
C MET A 360 19.57 1.57 23.93
N ALA A 361 19.56 0.64 22.97
CA ALA A 361 18.47 0.50 22.01
C ALA A 361 17.17 0.06 22.70
N PHE A 362 17.23 -0.98 23.53
CA PHE A 362 16.06 -1.56 24.18
C PHE A 362 15.42 -0.62 25.22
N GLY A 363 16.20 0.31 25.79
CA GLY A 363 15.73 1.33 26.74
C GLY A 363 15.47 2.71 26.14
N LEU A 364 15.61 2.88 24.82
CA LEU A 364 15.47 4.19 24.17
C LEU A 364 14.03 4.70 24.26
N LEU A 365 13.08 3.87 23.86
CA LEU A 365 11.65 4.18 23.83
C LEU A 365 10.92 3.50 24.99
N GLU A 366 9.80 4.10 25.40
CA GLU A 366 8.96 3.63 26.51
C GLU A 366 7.52 3.43 26.03
N GLY A 367 6.75 2.59 26.71
CA GLY A 367 5.33 2.35 26.40
C GLY A 367 5.06 1.21 25.41
N ASP A 368 3.86 1.22 24.84
CA ASP A 368 3.35 0.17 23.95
C ASP A 368 3.91 0.33 22.52
N LEU A 369 5.07 -0.27 22.27
CA LEU A 369 5.70 -0.34 20.95
C LEU A 369 4.88 -1.23 20.01
N LYS A 370 4.69 -0.78 18.76
CA LYS A 370 3.79 -1.44 17.80
C LYS A 370 4.54 -2.23 16.73
N ASN A 371 5.83 -1.97 16.52
CA ASN A 371 6.65 -2.61 15.50
C ASN A 371 7.14 -4.00 15.99
N PRO A 372 6.67 -5.11 15.36
CA PRO A 372 7.05 -6.46 15.77
C PRO A 372 8.56 -6.74 15.64
N ARG A 373 9.28 -6.01 14.78
CA ARG A 373 10.73 -6.19 14.55
C ARG A 373 11.54 -5.89 15.80
N ILE A 374 11.09 -4.98 16.66
CA ILE A 374 11.80 -4.63 17.91
C ILE A 374 11.94 -5.88 18.78
N HIS A 375 10.82 -6.54 19.08
CA HIS A 375 10.84 -7.72 19.92
C HIS A 375 11.41 -8.95 19.21
N PHE A 376 11.26 -9.05 17.89
CA PHE A 376 11.90 -10.12 17.10
C PHE A 376 13.43 -10.01 17.17
N ASN A 377 14.00 -8.83 16.93
CA ASN A 377 15.45 -8.60 16.97
C ASN A 377 16.00 -8.71 18.40
N ALA A 378 15.24 -8.28 19.41
CA ALA A 378 15.60 -8.53 20.80
C ALA A 378 15.65 -10.03 21.13
N ALA A 379 14.71 -10.82 20.59
CA ALA A 379 14.75 -12.27 20.71
C ALA A 379 16.02 -12.85 20.07
N CYS A 380 16.41 -12.40 18.86
CA CYS A 380 17.66 -12.82 18.22
C CYS A 380 18.88 -12.57 19.11
N TYR A 381 19.00 -11.37 19.68
CA TYR A 381 20.08 -11.05 20.62
C TYR A 381 20.10 -12.01 21.83
N HIS A 382 18.95 -12.25 22.46
CA HIS A 382 18.85 -13.14 23.61
C HIS A 382 19.17 -14.60 23.27
N ALA A 383 18.81 -15.07 22.08
CA ALA A 383 19.20 -16.40 21.61
C ALA A 383 20.72 -16.50 21.43
N LEU A 384 21.34 -15.52 20.78
CA LEU A 384 22.79 -15.48 20.52
C LEU A 384 23.65 -15.30 21.78
N THR A 385 23.07 -14.76 22.85
CA THR A 385 23.68 -14.55 24.17
C THR A 385 23.24 -15.57 25.21
N ASN A 386 22.46 -16.58 24.80
CA ASN A 386 21.99 -17.69 25.64
C ASN A 386 21.15 -17.28 26.86
N ASN A 387 20.33 -16.22 26.73
CA ASN A 387 19.38 -15.80 27.75
C ASN A 387 17.97 -16.32 27.41
N LYS A 388 17.68 -17.56 27.83
CA LYS A 388 16.42 -18.26 27.51
C LYS A 388 15.18 -17.52 28.04
N GLU A 389 15.21 -16.98 29.26
CA GLU A 389 14.03 -16.33 29.85
C GLU A 389 13.61 -15.10 29.05
N SER A 390 14.56 -14.20 28.78
CA SER A 390 14.30 -13.00 27.98
C SER A 390 13.97 -13.32 26.53
N LEU A 391 14.59 -14.35 25.96
CA LEU A 391 14.25 -14.87 24.63
C LEU A 391 12.75 -15.20 24.54
N LEU A 392 12.24 -16.05 25.45
CA LEU A 392 10.85 -16.48 25.43
C LEU A 392 9.88 -15.32 25.65
N LYS A 393 10.25 -14.32 26.45
CA LYS A 393 9.46 -13.10 26.65
C LYS A 393 9.36 -12.30 25.35
N SER A 394 10.49 -12.03 24.70
CA SER A 394 10.55 -11.25 23.45
C SER A 394 9.83 -11.96 22.30
N VAL A 395 9.93 -13.29 22.20
CA VAL A 395 9.17 -14.07 21.21
C VAL A 395 7.66 -13.85 21.36
N ARG A 396 7.12 -13.97 22.59
CA ARG A 396 5.67 -13.79 22.83
C ARG A 396 5.21 -12.38 22.49
N LEU A 397 6.01 -11.36 22.80
CA LEU A 397 5.69 -9.97 22.46
C LEU A 397 5.67 -9.75 20.94
N ALA A 398 6.69 -10.24 20.22
CA ALA A 398 6.71 -10.16 18.76
C ALA A 398 5.53 -10.90 18.11
N ARG A 399 5.18 -12.08 18.63
CA ARG A 399 4.00 -12.86 18.19
C ARG A 399 2.69 -12.11 18.41
N ALA A 400 2.52 -11.48 19.57
CA ALA A 400 1.34 -10.66 19.89
C ALA A 400 1.18 -9.45 18.96
N LEU A 401 2.30 -8.91 18.44
CA LEU A 401 2.32 -7.84 17.43
C LEU A 401 2.21 -8.35 15.99
N GLY A 402 1.92 -9.64 15.78
CA GLY A 402 1.66 -10.21 14.45
C GLY A 402 2.88 -10.80 13.74
N GLN A 403 4.06 -10.86 14.36
CA GLN A 403 5.23 -11.52 13.76
C GLN A 403 4.91 -13.00 13.45
N PRO A 404 5.05 -13.49 12.21
CA PRO A 404 4.70 -14.87 11.87
C PRO A 404 5.56 -15.91 12.61
N SER A 405 4.95 -17.04 13.00
CA SER A 405 5.68 -18.15 13.64
C SER A 405 6.73 -18.78 12.73
N SER A 406 6.52 -18.71 11.41
CA SER A 406 7.50 -19.13 10.39
C SER A 406 8.80 -18.34 10.48
N SER A 407 8.75 -17.03 10.75
CA SER A 407 9.95 -16.18 10.83
C SER A 407 10.92 -16.66 11.90
N PHE A 408 10.43 -17.11 13.05
CA PHE A 408 11.27 -17.69 14.12
C PHE A 408 11.87 -19.05 13.75
N ARG A 409 11.17 -19.85 12.94
CA ARG A 409 11.68 -21.15 12.49
C ARG A 409 12.77 -21.01 11.42
N MET A 410 12.65 -19.99 10.57
CA MET A 410 13.59 -19.72 9.48
C MET A 410 14.85 -19.01 9.96
N GLU A 411 14.71 -18.08 10.92
CA GLU A 411 15.82 -17.29 11.44
C GLU A 411 16.90 -18.17 12.08
N ARG A 412 18.15 -17.96 11.64
CA ARG A 412 19.33 -18.76 11.97
C ARG A 412 19.75 -18.60 13.42
N ASP A 413 19.48 -17.44 14.02
CA ASP A 413 19.87 -17.13 15.39
C ASP A 413 19.19 -18.02 16.43
N PHE A 414 17.99 -18.54 16.10
CA PHE A 414 17.24 -19.43 16.97
C PHE A 414 17.60 -20.90 16.83
N LYS A 415 18.60 -21.27 16.01
CA LYS A 415 18.91 -22.68 15.68
C LYS A 415 19.03 -23.61 16.91
N GLU A 416 19.61 -23.11 18.00
CA GLU A 416 19.84 -23.89 19.23
C GLU A 416 18.54 -24.09 20.05
N PHE A 417 17.52 -23.26 19.81
CA PHE A 417 16.24 -23.27 20.53
C PHE A 417 15.10 -23.92 19.75
N ARG A 418 15.28 -24.29 18.47
CA ARG A 418 14.23 -24.91 17.63
C ARG A 418 13.69 -26.25 18.15
N ARG A 419 14.42 -26.92 19.05
CA ARG A 419 13.99 -28.16 19.71
C ARG A 419 13.51 -27.95 21.15
N ASP A 420 13.53 -26.70 21.62
CA ASP A 420 13.10 -26.35 22.96
C ASP A 420 11.56 -26.27 22.99
N PRO A 421 10.88 -27.05 23.86
CA PRO A 421 9.42 -27.09 23.91
C PRO A 421 8.82 -25.75 24.38
N ASP A 422 9.52 -24.98 25.21
CA ASP A 422 9.05 -23.68 25.67
C ASP A 422 9.12 -22.65 24.53
N PHE A 423 10.15 -22.76 23.69
CA PHE A 423 10.30 -21.93 22.49
C PHE A 423 9.21 -22.24 21.46
N GLU A 424 8.96 -23.51 21.15
CA GLU A 424 7.87 -23.91 20.25
C GLU A 424 6.49 -23.46 20.77
N LYS A 425 6.28 -23.54 22.09
CA LYS A 425 5.07 -23.01 22.73
C LYS A 425 4.97 -21.49 22.56
N ALA A 426 6.06 -20.76 22.78
CA ALA A 426 6.09 -19.30 22.66
C ALA A 426 5.87 -18.78 21.23
N ILE A 427 6.34 -19.49 20.20
CA ILE A 427 6.07 -19.11 18.80
C ILE A 427 4.67 -19.54 18.32
N SER A 428 3.98 -20.41 19.07
CA SER A 428 2.64 -20.90 18.72
C SER A 428 1.51 -20.16 19.43
N SER A 429 1.83 -19.43 20.51
CA SER A 429 0.97 -18.34 21.01
C SER A 429 0.91 -17.19 20.03
#